data_AF-A0A3B0SGL1-F1
#
_entry.id   AF-A0A3B0SGL1-F1
#
_cell.length_a   1.000
_cell.length_b   1.000
_cell.length_c   1.000
_cell.angle_alpha   90.00
_cell.angle_beta   90.00
_cell.angle_gamma   90.00
#
_symmetry.space_group_name_H-M   'P 1'
#
loop_
_entity.id
_entity.type
_entity.pdbx_description
1 polymer ?
#
loop_
_entity_poly.entity_id
_entity_poly.type
_entity_poly.pdbx_seq_one_letter_code
_entity_poly.pdbx_strand_id
1 'polypeptide(L)'
;APAAHAAFEQWRGCTDRGAVFKQALETIAQRAAGALSSALNIYYDEFSGPAPLPGPTGESNTLRLRPRGVVLCLGGGSMDSYDRQIALALAAGNAIICTERMAQLLRIALEPAGAPGALATGFGGGADVPTALLADPLIRAVIFDGDAQTRREIAQCLADRAGAITPLLTSEDAPWRFAVERTLTINTTAAGGDVRLLSLGE
;
A
#
# COMPACT_ATOMS: atom_id res chain seq x y z
N ALA A 1 13.24 -8.66 -3.63
CA ALA A 1 11.86 -8.40 -4.09
C ALA A 1 10.96 -9.65 -4.23
N PRO A 2 11.42 -10.82 -4.71
CA PRO A 2 10.53 -11.97 -4.94
C PRO A 2 9.73 -12.43 -3.71
N ALA A 3 10.37 -12.51 -2.54
CA ALA A 3 9.69 -12.86 -1.29
C ALA A 3 8.59 -11.85 -0.91
N ALA A 4 8.88 -10.55 -1.01
CA ALA A 4 7.88 -9.49 -0.78
C ALA A 4 6.73 -9.58 -1.78
N HIS A 5 7.00 -9.92 -3.04
CA HIS A 5 5.96 -10.10 -4.05
C HIS A 5 5.05 -11.31 -3.75
N ALA A 6 5.62 -12.44 -3.32
CA ALA A 6 4.85 -13.61 -2.90
C ALA A 6 3.96 -13.30 -1.67
N ALA A 7 4.49 -12.56 -0.69
CA ALA A 7 3.71 -12.08 0.44
C ALA A 7 2.60 -11.10 0.01
N PHE A 8 2.88 -10.21 -0.94
CA PHE A 8 1.90 -9.30 -1.51
C PHE A 8 0.71 -10.04 -2.14
N GLU A 9 0.95 -11.12 -2.88
CA GLU A 9 -0.15 -11.88 -3.52
C GLU A 9 -1.11 -12.50 -2.49
N GLN A 10 -0.63 -12.84 -1.30
CA GLN A 10 -1.48 -13.24 -0.18
C GLN A 10 -2.15 -12.02 0.48
N TRP A 11 -1.38 -10.96 0.72
CA TRP A 11 -1.82 -9.77 1.44
C TRP A 11 -2.90 -8.96 0.70
N ARG A 12 -2.84 -8.87 -0.63
CA ARG A 12 -3.84 -8.16 -1.46
C ARG A 12 -5.25 -8.77 -1.40
N GLY A 13 -5.35 -10.01 -0.90
CA GLY A 13 -6.60 -10.72 -0.66
C GLY A 13 -7.17 -10.52 0.75
N CYS A 14 -6.39 -9.97 1.69
CA CYS A 14 -6.83 -9.73 3.06
C CYS A 14 -7.97 -8.69 3.08
N THR A 15 -9.13 -9.12 3.58
CA THR A 15 -10.35 -8.30 3.63
C THR A 15 -10.42 -7.39 4.86
N ASP A 16 -9.67 -7.70 5.92
CA ASP A 16 -9.62 -6.89 7.14
C ASP A 16 -8.18 -6.69 7.62
N ARG A 17 -7.46 -5.81 6.92
CA ARG A 17 -6.10 -5.42 7.30
C ARG A 17 -6.07 -4.63 8.61
N GLY A 18 -7.16 -3.94 8.95
CA GLY A 18 -7.30 -3.18 10.18
C GLY A 18 -7.22 -4.06 11.43
N ALA A 19 -7.86 -5.24 11.41
CA ALA A 19 -7.74 -6.22 12.49
C ALA A 19 -6.29 -6.69 12.68
N VAL A 20 -5.57 -6.97 11.59
CA VAL A 20 -4.16 -7.38 11.64
C VAL A 20 -3.29 -6.28 12.26
N PHE A 21 -3.48 -5.02 11.86
CA PHE A 21 -2.72 -3.90 12.44
C PHE A 21 -3.04 -3.69 13.93
N LYS A 22 -4.31 -3.82 14.34
CA LYS A 22 -4.69 -3.76 15.77
C LYS A 22 -3.98 -4.84 16.58
N GLN A 23 -4.02 -6.08 16.11
CA GLN A 23 -3.38 -7.22 16.78
C GLN A 23 -1.86 -7.05 16.84
N ALA A 24 -1.23 -6.53 15.76
CA ALA A 24 0.20 -6.26 15.72
C ALA A 24 0.61 -5.15 16.70
N LEU A 25 -0.23 -4.12 16.89
CA LEU A 25 0.03 -3.03 17.83
C LEU A 25 0.10 -3.49 19.30
N GLU A 26 -0.52 -4.61 19.66
CA GLU A 26 -0.45 -5.18 21.01
C GLU A 26 0.93 -5.76 21.34
N THR A 27 1.73 -6.10 20.31
CA THR A 27 3.00 -6.82 20.46
C THR A 27 4.21 -6.01 20.01
N ILE A 28 4.02 -4.95 19.22
CA ILE A 28 5.12 -4.21 18.61
C ILE A 28 5.90 -3.38 19.64
N ALA A 29 7.22 -3.32 19.45
CA ALA A 29 8.06 -2.41 20.21
C ALA A 29 7.72 -0.95 19.90
N GLN A 30 7.85 -0.06 20.89
CA GLN A 30 7.54 1.38 20.78
C GLN A 30 8.15 2.05 19.54
N ARG A 31 9.34 1.60 19.10
CA ARG A 31 10.09 2.16 17.97
C ARG A 31 9.44 1.96 16.59
N ALA A 32 8.50 1.04 16.43
CA ALA A 32 7.77 0.80 15.18
C ALA A 32 6.25 0.94 15.34
N ALA A 33 5.78 1.29 16.55
CA ALA A 33 4.39 1.52 16.84
C ALA A 33 3.81 2.72 16.06
N GLY A 34 4.62 3.75 15.80
CA GLY A 34 4.21 4.93 15.03
C GLY A 34 3.75 4.57 13.62
N ALA A 35 4.56 3.80 12.89
CA ALA A 35 4.23 3.31 11.56
C ALA A 35 2.93 2.49 11.53
N LEU A 36 2.75 1.50 12.43
CA LEU A 36 1.54 0.67 12.45
C LEU A 36 0.29 1.42 12.92
N SER A 37 0.42 2.31 13.90
CA SER A 37 -0.69 3.13 14.38
C SER A 37 -1.17 4.08 13.29
N SER A 38 -0.23 4.71 12.58
CA SER A 38 -0.57 5.53 11.42
C SER A 38 -1.17 4.70 10.29
N ALA A 39 -0.66 3.48 10.03
CA ALA A 39 -1.21 2.59 9.00
C ALA A 39 -2.67 2.21 9.29
N LEU A 40 -3.00 1.94 10.56
CA LEU A 40 -4.35 1.60 10.99
C LEU A 40 -5.34 2.74 10.73
N ASN A 41 -4.97 3.97 11.08
CA ASN A 41 -5.81 5.15 10.87
C ASN A 41 -6.02 5.40 9.37
N ILE A 42 -4.94 5.44 8.60
CA ILE A 42 -5.00 5.63 7.13
C ILE A 42 -5.84 4.53 6.48
N TYR A 43 -5.75 3.28 6.94
CA TYR A 43 -6.55 2.18 6.40
C TYR A 43 -8.05 2.44 6.58
N TYR A 44 -8.50 2.87 7.76
CA TYR A 44 -9.92 3.12 7.98
C TYR A 44 -10.43 4.33 7.22
N ASP A 45 -9.63 5.39 7.15
CA ASP A 45 -10.00 6.64 6.49
C ASP A 45 -10.08 6.48 4.95
N GLU A 46 -9.18 5.69 4.35
CA GLU A 46 -8.96 5.72 2.90
C GLU A 46 -9.17 4.36 2.20
N PHE A 47 -9.00 3.23 2.91
CA PHE A 47 -8.85 1.90 2.30
C PHE A 47 -9.76 0.81 2.84
N SER A 48 -10.73 1.16 3.70
CA SER A 48 -11.60 0.20 4.40
C SER A 48 -12.64 -0.46 3.51
N GLY A 49 -12.99 0.13 2.36
CA GLY A 49 -13.99 -0.44 1.47
C GLY A 49 -14.17 0.28 0.13
N PRO A 50 -15.04 -0.26 -0.74
CA PRO A 50 -15.45 0.41 -1.97
C PRO A 50 -16.23 1.70 -1.68
N ALA A 51 -15.96 2.76 -2.45
CA ALA A 51 -16.79 3.95 -2.50
C ALA A 51 -17.87 3.79 -3.60
N PRO A 52 -19.15 4.06 -3.32
CA PRO A 52 -20.18 4.09 -4.36
C PRO A 52 -19.93 5.26 -5.32
N LEU A 53 -20.17 5.04 -6.60
CA LEU A 53 -20.15 6.07 -7.62
C LEU A 53 -21.58 6.34 -8.12
N PRO A 54 -21.90 7.58 -8.52
CA PRO A 54 -23.18 7.87 -9.15
C PRO A 54 -23.34 7.06 -10.45
N GLY A 55 -24.57 6.69 -10.77
CA GLY A 55 -24.90 5.90 -11.94
C GLY A 55 -26.41 5.86 -12.22
N PRO A 56 -26.82 5.35 -13.37
CA PRO A 56 -28.23 5.17 -13.70
C PRO A 56 -28.88 4.08 -12.82
N THR A 57 -30.21 4.05 -12.81
CA THR A 57 -30.95 2.89 -12.28
C THR A 57 -30.62 1.64 -13.07
N GLY A 58 -30.73 0.48 -12.44
CA GLY A 58 -30.30 -0.79 -13.03
C GLY A 58 -28.78 -1.02 -13.07
N GLU A 59 -27.99 -0.13 -12.47
CA GLU A 59 -26.54 -0.27 -12.36
C GLU A 59 -26.06 -0.12 -10.91
N SER A 60 -24.95 -0.77 -10.57
CA SER A 60 -24.20 -0.51 -9.34
C SER A 60 -22.75 -0.22 -9.72
N ASN A 61 -22.29 1.00 -9.41
CA ASN A 61 -20.94 1.46 -9.67
C ASN A 61 -20.19 1.63 -8.37
N THR A 62 -19.02 1.00 -8.28
CA THR A 62 -18.14 1.13 -7.11
C THR A 62 -16.71 1.39 -7.54
N LEU A 63 -16.05 2.35 -6.87
CA LEU A 63 -14.62 2.59 -6.93
C LEU A 63 -13.94 1.83 -5.79
N ARG A 64 -12.90 1.07 -6.10
CA ARG A 64 -12.03 0.43 -5.09
C ARG A 64 -10.60 0.87 -5.30
N LEU A 65 -9.94 1.22 -4.21
CA LEU A 65 -8.48 1.37 -4.18
C LEU A 65 -7.85 0.01 -3.92
N ARG A 66 -7.02 -0.46 -4.86
CA ARG A 66 -6.29 -1.73 -4.79
C ARG A 66 -4.81 -1.46 -4.59
N PRO A 67 -4.07 -2.33 -3.89
CA PRO A 67 -2.64 -2.13 -3.71
C PRO A 67 -1.89 -2.19 -5.05
N ARG A 68 -0.80 -1.43 -5.15
CA ARG A 68 0.08 -1.36 -6.33
C ARG A 68 0.95 -2.60 -6.50
N GLY A 69 1.42 -3.18 -5.39
CA GLY A 69 2.37 -4.30 -5.39
C GLY A 69 3.39 -4.19 -4.27
N VAL A 70 4.67 -4.28 -4.62
CA VAL A 70 5.78 -4.08 -3.69
C VAL A 70 6.23 -2.62 -3.73
N VAL A 71 6.38 -2.00 -2.56
CA VAL A 71 6.78 -0.60 -2.41
C VAL A 71 8.11 -0.52 -1.67
N LEU A 72 9.04 0.25 -2.21
CA LEU A 72 10.35 0.48 -1.61
C LEU A 72 10.33 1.76 -0.76
N CYS A 73 10.47 1.64 0.55
CA CYS A 73 10.53 2.75 1.50
C CYS A 73 11.99 3.06 1.81
N LEU A 74 12.53 4.14 1.24
CA LEU A 74 13.94 4.50 1.36
C LEU A 74 14.24 5.42 2.55
N GLY A 75 13.23 6.06 3.15
CA GLY A 75 13.43 7.09 4.16
C GLY A 75 14.00 8.36 3.55
N GLY A 76 15.10 8.86 4.10
CA GLY A 76 15.80 10.09 3.66
C GLY A 76 15.45 11.36 4.45
N GLY A 77 14.32 11.37 5.16
CA GLY A 77 13.89 12.46 6.03
C GLY A 77 14.01 12.15 7.52
N SER A 78 13.09 12.70 8.32
CA SER A 78 12.96 12.38 9.75
C SER A 78 12.47 10.95 9.98
N MET A 79 12.62 10.45 11.21
CA MET A 79 12.02 9.17 11.60
C MET A 79 10.49 9.16 11.41
N ASP A 80 9.81 10.27 11.70
CA ASP A 80 8.36 10.38 11.53
C ASP A 80 7.95 10.29 10.05
N SER A 81 8.73 10.91 9.16
CA SER A 81 8.51 10.79 7.72
C SER A 81 8.68 9.35 7.27
N TYR A 82 9.70 8.65 7.77
CA TYR A 82 9.97 7.26 7.42
C TYR A 82 8.87 6.30 7.93
N ASP A 83 8.41 6.49 9.16
CA ASP A 83 7.26 5.77 9.70
C ASP A 83 6.01 5.99 8.85
N ARG A 84 5.79 7.24 8.38
CA ARG A 84 4.68 7.58 7.50
C ARG A 84 4.80 6.94 6.11
N GLN A 85 6.01 6.82 5.53
CA GLN A 85 6.21 6.09 4.27
C GLN A 85 5.72 4.64 4.38
N ILE A 86 6.11 3.97 5.47
CA ILE A 86 5.73 2.60 5.79
C ILE A 86 4.21 2.51 6.00
N ALA A 87 3.66 3.45 6.76
CA ALA A 87 2.24 3.49 7.08
C ALA A 87 1.37 3.58 5.82
N LEU A 88 1.68 4.52 4.92
CA LEU A 88 0.96 4.72 3.66
C LEU A 88 1.02 3.47 2.77
N ALA A 89 2.18 2.85 2.65
CA ALA A 89 2.35 1.65 1.84
C ALA A 89 1.58 0.45 2.40
N LEU A 90 1.69 0.17 3.71
CA LEU A 90 0.99 -0.94 4.36
C LEU A 90 -0.53 -0.74 4.38
N ALA A 91 -1.01 0.46 4.70
CA ALA A 91 -2.44 0.79 4.74
C ALA A 91 -3.12 0.56 3.38
N ALA A 92 -2.45 0.95 2.29
CA ALA A 92 -2.93 0.69 0.93
C ALA A 92 -2.92 -0.81 0.56
N GLY A 93 -2.20 -1.65 1.31
CA GLY A 93 -2.09 -3.10 1.09
C GLY A 93 -0.88 -3.56 0.32
N ASN A 94 0.15 -2.74 0.25
CA ASN A 94 1.37 -3.12 -0.44
C ASN A 94 2.21 -4.00 0.49
N ALA A 95 3.01 -4.90 -0.09
CA ALA A 95 4.19 -5.39 0.61
C ALA A 95 5.28 -4.32 0.54
N ILE A 96 6.14 -4.28 1.55
CA ILE A 96 7.17 -3.25 1.65
C ILE A 96 8.57 -3.86 1.62
N ILE A 97 9.50 -3.10 1.06
CA ILE A 97 10.93 -3.28 1.25
C ILE A 97 11.45 -2.04 1.96
N CYS A 98 12.04 -2.20 3.14
CA CYS A 98 12.52 -1.12 3.99
C CYS A 98 13.85 -1.50 4.65
N THR A 99 14.43 -0.67 5.50
CA THR A 99 15.68 -1.00 6.19
C THR A 99 15.55 -2.29 7.00
N GLU A 100 16.59 -3.14 6.98
CA GLU A 100 16.57 -4.46 7.66
C GLU A 100 16.09 -4.39 9.11
N ARG A 101 16.57 -3.41 9.88
CA ARG A 101 16.14 -3.21 11.27
C ARG A 101 14.63 -2.98 11.39
N MET A 102 14.06 -2.18 10.49
CA MET A 102 12.63 -1.88 10.52
C MET A 102 11.80 -3.08 10.07
N ALA A 103 12.24 -3.77 9.02
CA ALA A 103 11.58 -4.99 8.53
C ALA A 103 11.49 -6.06 9.64
N GLN A 104 12.56 -6.26 10.41
CA GLN A 104 12.57 -7.20 11.54
C GLN A 104 11.53 -6.83 12.62
N LEU A 105 11.48 -5.56 13.02
CA LEU A 105 10.51 -5.08 14.02
C LEU A 105 9.06 -5.28 13.55
N LEU A 106 8.78 -4.95 12.28
CA LEU A 106 7.46 -5.10 11.69
C LEU A 106 7.07 -6.58 11.58
N ARG A 107 7.99 -7.45 11.18
CA ARG A 107 7.74 -8.90 11.08
C ARG A 107 7.38 -9.52 12.42
N ILE A 108 8.11 -9.18 13.48
CA ILE A 108 7.84 -9.68 14.85
C ILE A 108 6.40 -9.36 15.29
N ALA A 109 5.85 -8.23 14.86
CA ALA A 109 4.49 -7.83 15.20
C ALA A 109 3.42 -8.33 14.21
N LEU A 110 3.69 -8.26 12.91
CA LEU A 110 2.73 -8.54 11.85
C LEU A 110 2.52 -10.03 11.60
N GLU A 111 3.58 -10.85 11.67
CA GLU A 111 3.45 -12.30 11.40
C GLU A 111 2.54 -12.98 12.43
N PRO A 112 2.72 -12.79 13.76
CA PRO A 112 1.82 -13.38 14.75
C PRO A 112 0.38 -12.84 14.66
N ALA A 113 0.21 -11.62 14.12
CA ALA A 113 -1.09 -11.02 13.85
C ALA A 113 -1.79 -11.56 12.59
N GLY A 114 -1.18 -12.52 11.89
CA GLY A 114 -1.75 -13.18 10.71
C GLY A 114 -1.35 -12.57 9.36
N ALA A 115 -0.37 -11.65 9.33
CA ALA A 115 0.19 -11.17 8.08
C ALA A 115 1.16 -12.20 7.46
N PRO A 116 1.35 -12.20 6.12
CA PRO A 116 2.35 -13.04 5.47
C PRO A 116 3.79 -12.72 5.92
N GLY A 117 4.62 -13.75 6.10
CA GLY A 117 6.00 -13.67 6.63
C GLY A 117 6.90 -12.59 6.00
N ALA A 118 6.84 -12.44 4.68
CA ALA A 118 7.67 -11.49 3.95
C ALA A 118 6.95 -10.17 3.60
N LEU A 119 5.87 -9.82 4.33
CA LEU A 119 5.13 -8.58 4.09
C LEU A 119 6.03 -7.34 4.25
N ALA A 120 6.96 -7.39 5.21
CA ALA A 120 8.06 -6.44 5.32
C ALA A 120 9.39 -7.17 5.11
N THR A 121 10.09 -6.84 4.03
CA THR A 121 11.43 -7.39 3.72
C THR A 121 12.49 -6.30 3.91
N GLY A 122 13.65 -6.68 4.44
CA GLY A 122 14.74 -5.76 4.64
C GLY A 122 15.68 -5.65 3.43
N PHE A 123 16.24 -4.47 3.21
CA PHE A 123 17.45 -4.29 2.41
C PHE A 123 18.65 -3.96 3.30
N GLY A 124 19.84 -4.33 2.83
CA GLY A 124 21.10 -4.12 3.56
C GLY A 124 21.34 -2.65 3.87
N GLY A 125 21.72 -2.37 5.12
CA GLY A 125 21.99 -1.00 5.58
C GLY A 125 23.32 -0.48 5.04
N GLY A 126 23.25 0.57 4.23
CA GLY A 126 24.36 1.39 3.76
C GLY A 126 23.84 2.80 3.50
N ALA A 127 24.74 3.79 3.36
CA ALA A 127 24.35 5.14 2.95
C ALA A 127 23.88 5.17 1.48
N ASP A 128 24.23 4.15 0.71
CA ASP A 128 23.95 4.09 -0.72
C ASP A 128 22.52 3.65 -1.01
N VAL A 129 21.93 4.33 -2.01
CA VAL A 129 20.65 3.95 -2.58
C VAL A 129 20.75 2.54 -3.18
N PRO A 130 19.79 1.63 -2.91
CA PRO A 130 19.87 0.25 -3.40
C PRO A 130 19.49 0.17 -4.89
N THR A 131 20.42 0.50 -5.79
CA THR A 131 20.21 0.57 -7.25
C THR A 131 19.65 -0.72 -7.84
N ALA A 132 20.07 -1.88 -7.32
CA ALA A 132 19.53 -3.18 -7.76
C ALA A 132 18.02 -3.32 -7.47
N LEU A 133 17.54 -2.76 -6.34
CA LEU A 133 16.11 -2.73 -6.03
C LEU A 133 15.36 -1.69 -6.87
N LEU A 134 15.98 -0.55 -7.16
CA LEU A 134 15.38 0.45 -8.04
C LEU A 134 15.11 -0.10 -9.45
N ALA A 135 16.05 -0.88 -9.99
CA ALA A 135 15.95 -1.52 -11.29
C ALA A 135 15.00 -2.74 -11.32
N ASP A 136 14.60 -3.27 -10.18
CA ASP A 136 13.79 -4.49 -10.09
C ASP A 136 12.34 -4.23 -10.57
N PRO A 137 11.84 -4.95 -11.60
CA PRO A 137 10.50 -4.76 -12.13
C PRO A 137 9.37 -5.07 -11.14
N LEU A 138 9.64 -5.83 -10.07
CA LEU A 138 8.69 -6.14 -9.01
C LEU A 138 8.41 -4.95 -8.09
N ILE A 139 9.29 -3.93 -8.07
CA ILE A 139 9.03 -2.67 -7.35
C ILE A 139 8.03 -1.84 -8.15
N ARG A 140 6.89 -1.53 -7.53
CA ARG A 140 5.74 -0.84 -8.13
C ARG A 140 5.55 0.59 -7.62
N ALA A 141 6.29 1.00 -6.60
CA ALA A 141 6.49 2.40 -6.20
C ALA A 141 7.76 2.52 -5.34
N VAL A 142 8.36 3.71 -5.32
CA VAL A 142 9.47 4.07 -4.44
C VAL A 142 9.05 5.30 -3.64
N ILE A 143 9.40 5.36 -2.36
CA ILE A 143 9.13 6.50 -1.49
C ILE A 143 10.46 7.02 -0.94
N PHE A 144 10.70 8.32 -1.08
CA PHE A 144 11.92 8.96 -0.63
C PHE A 144 11.70 10.43 -0.28
N ASP A 145 12.11 10.81 0.93
CA ASP A 145 11.97 12.15 1.50
C ASP A 145 13.32 12.84 1.75
N GLY A 146 14.40 12.31 1.15
CA GLY A 146 15.73 12.91 1.26
C GLY A 146 15.97 14.05 0.27
N ASP A 147 17.25 14.35 0.04
CA ASP A 147 17.67 15.52 -0.70
C ASP A 147 17.36 15.45 -2.21
N ALA A 148 17.34 16.61 -2.85
CA ALA A 148 16.98 16.75 -4.27
C ALA A 148 18.01 16.12 -5.23
N GLN A 149 19.27 15.95 -4.83
CA GLN A 149 20.28 15.31 -5.66
C GLN A 149 20.00 13.81 -5.73
N THR A 150 19.92 13.15 -4.57
CA THR A 150 19.59 11.73 -4.47
C THR A 150 18.23 11.42 -5.09
N ARG A 151 17.22 12.30 -4.90
CA ARG A 151 15.89 12.16 -5.52
C ARG A 151 15.96 12.15 -7.05
N ARG A 152 16.80 13.00 -7.64
CA ARG A 152 17.00 13.03 -9.11
C ARG A 152 17.64 11.75 -9.61
N GLU A 153 18.64 11.24 -8.90
CA GLU A 153 19.32 9.98 -9.25
C GLU A 153 18.34 8.79 -9.20
N ILE A 154 17.50 8.72 -8.15
CA ILE A 154 16.43 7.71 -8.05
C ILE A 154 15.45 7.87 -9.23
N ALA A 155 14.99 9.08 -9.51
CA ALA A 155 14.05 9.34 -10.60
C ALA A 155 14.60 8.92 -11.96
N GLN A 156 15.89 9.15 -12.20
CA GLN A 156 16.58 8.78 -13.43
C GLN A 156 16.66 7.26 -13.59
N CYS A 157 17.06 6.56 -12.52
CA CYS A 157 17.07 5.08 -12.51
C CYS A 157 15.68 4.49 -12.76
N LEU A 158 14.62 5.09 -12.20
CA LEU A 158 13.24 4.65 -12.45
C LEU A 158 12.75 4.96 -13.86
N ALA A 159 13.20 6.06 -14.47
CA ALA A 159 12.85 6.45 -15.83
C ALA A 159 13.49 5.54 -16.89
N ASP A 160 14.67 4.99 -16.60
CA ASP A 160 15.39 4.07 -17.49
C ASP A 160 14.75 2.66 -17.54
N ARG A 161 13.77 2.38 -16.67
CA ARG A 161 13.07 1.09 -16.65
C ARG A 161 12.15 0.91 -17.84
N ALA A 162 12.18 -0.27 -18.43
CA ALA A 162 11.14 -0.69 -19.35
C ALA A 162 9.82 -0.99 -18.60
N GLY A 163 8.69 -0.68 -19.24
CA GLY A 163 7.35 -0.99 -18.74
C GLY A 163 6.62 0.19 -18.11
N ALA A 164 5.78 -0.09 -17.11
CA ALA A 164 4.97 0.95 -16.48
C ALA A 164 5.82 1.94 -15.67
N ILE A 165 5.50 3.24 -15.80
CA ILE A 165 6.13 4.31 -15.04
C ILE A 165 5.95 4.03 -13.54
N THR A 166 7.07 3.84 -12.84
CA THR A 166 7.08 3.58 -11.40
C THR A 166 7.11 4.91 -10.65
N PRO A 167 6.10 5.22 -9.82
CA PRO A 167 6.06 6.51 -9.14
C PRO A 167 7.15 6.62 -8.06
N LEU A 168 7.79 7.78 -8.03
CA LEU A 168 8.61 8.25 -6.91
C LEU A 168 7.77 9.18 -6.03
N LEU A 169 7.42 8.70 -4.83
CA LEU A 169 6.51 9.32 -3.87
C LEU A 169 7.27 9.96 -2.70
N THR A 170 6.56 10.76 -1.92
CA THR A 170 6.97 11.26 -0.59
C THR A 170 6.02 10.80 0.51
N SER A 171 6.42 10.96 1.77
CA SER A 171 5.50 10.77 2.91
C SER A 171 4.37 11.82 2.96
N GLU A 172 4.50 12.93 2.23
CA GLU A 172 3.47 13.98 2.13
C GLU A 172 2.42 13.71 1.04
N ASP A 173 2.68 12.74 0.15
CA ASP A 173 1.73 12.37 -0.89
C ASP A 173 0.42 11.85 -0.32
N ALA A 174 -0.68 12.15 -1.02
CA ALA A 174 -2.00 11.69 -0.63
C ALA A 174 -2.11 10.15 -0.62
N PRO A 175 -2.84 9.54 0.33
CA PRO A 175 -2.90 8.09 0.50
C PRO A 175 -3.28 7.32 -0.76
N TRP A 176 -4.27 7.78 -1.53
CA TRP A 176 -4.69 7.11 -2.78
C TRP A 176 -3.57 6.97 -3.81
N ARG A 177 -2.51 7.79 -3.76
CA ARG A 177 -1.32 7.62 -4.62
C ARG A 177 -0.58 6.31 -4.36
N PHE A 178 -0.78 5.65 -3.22
CA PHE A 178 -0.17 4.36 -2.88
C PHE A 178 -1.00 3.15 -3.35
N ALA A 179 -2.12 3.41 -4.01
CA ALA A 179 -3.02 2.43 -4.60
C ALA A 179 -3.21 2.64 -6.11
N VAL A 180 -3.89 1.70 -6.75
CA VAL A 180 -4.46 1.80 -8.09
C VAL A 180 -5.97 1.78 -7.99
N GLU A 181 -6.62 2.57 -8.83
CA GLU A 181 -8.07 2.62 -8.92
C GLU A 181 -8.61 1.41 -9.68
N ARG A 182 -9.72 0.86 -9.20
CA ARG A 182 -10.51 -0.16 -9.89
C ARG A 182 -11.98 0.18 -9.77
N THR A 183 -12.60 0.50 -10.91
CA THR A 183 -14.05 0.62 -11.00
C THR A 183 -14.68 -0.73 -11.29
N LEU A 184 -15.76 -1.06 -10.59
CA LEU A 184 -16.61 -2.22 -10.85
C LEU A 184 -18.04 -1.73 -11.11
N THR A 185 -18.51 -1.97 -12.33
CA THR A 185 -19.86 -1.67 -12.80
C THR A 185 -20.60 -2.98 -12.97
N ILE A 186 -21.73 -3.12 -12.27
CA ILE A 186 -22.59 -4.32 -12.32
C ILE A 186 -23.94 -3.91 -12.91
N ASN A 187 -24.30 -4.52 -14.03
CA ASN A 187 -25.66 -4.45 -14.55
C ASN A 187 -26.58 -5.28 -13.63
N THR A 188 -27.35 -4.60 -12.78
CA THR A 188 -28.26 -5.25 -11.83
C THR A 188 -29.58 -5.69 -12.47
N THR A 189 -29.88 -5.24 -13.70
CA THR A 189 -31.11 -5.57 -14.44
C THR A 189 -30.91 -6.64 -15.50
N ALA A 190 -29.71 -7.22 -15.61
CA ALA A 190 -29.37 -8.21 -16.62
C ALA A 190 -30.33 -9.42 -16.66
N ALA A 191 -31.00 -9.72 -15.53
CA ALA A 191 -31.98 -10.80 -15.42
C ALA A 191 -33.41 -10.43 -15.90
N GLY A 192 -33.66 -9.19 -16.34
CA GLY A 192 -34.93 -8.79 -16.97
C GLY A 192 -35.76 -7.72 -16.25
N GLY A 193 -35.20 -6.96 -15.29
CA GLY A 193 -35.90 -5.86 -14.63
C GLY A 193 -35.19 -5.35 -13.36
N ASP A 194 -35.52 -4.14 -12.89
CA ASP A 194 -35.00 -3.59 -11.62
C ASP A 194 -36.08 -3.72 -10.54
N VAL A 195 -35.93 -4.68 -9.64
CA VAL A 195 -36.90 -4.92 -8.55
C VAL A 195 -37.02 -3.69 -7.62
N ARG A 196 -35.99 -2.85 -7.53
CA ARG A 196 -36.03 -1.61 -6.72
C ARG A 196 -36.99 -0.58 -7.30
N LEU A 197 -37.23 -0.61 -8.61
CA LEU A 197 -38.19 0.28 -9.26
C LEU A 197 -39.64 -0.14 -8.97
N LEU A 198 -39.89 -1.41 -8.63
CA LEU A 198 -41.22 -1.89 -8.23
C LEU A 198 -41.63 -1.40 -6.83
N SER A 199 -40.67 -0.94 -6.02
CA SER A 199 -40.89 -0.47 -4.65
C SER A 199 -40.79 1.04 -4.48
N LEU A 200 -40.58 1.81 -5.55
CA LEU A 200 -40.67 3.26 -5.50
C LEU A 200 -42.16 3.64 -5.44
N GLY A 201 -42.60 4.17 -4.30
CA GLY A 201 -43.92 4.79 -4.15
C GLY A 201 -44.04 6.07 -5.00
N GLU A 202 -45.28 6.46 -5.30
CA GLU A 202 -45.61 7.67 -6.07
C GLU A 202 -44.94 8.95 -5.55
#